data_AF-A0A3N1H0P0-F1
#
_entry.id   AF-A0A3N1H0P0-F1
#
_cell.length_a   1.000
_cell.length_b   1.000
_cell.length_c   1.000
_cell.angle_alpha   90.00
_cell.angle_beta   90.00
_cell.angle_gamma   90.00
#
_symmetry.space_group_name_H-M   'P 1'
#
loop_
_entity.id
_entity.type
_entity.pdbx_description
1 polymer ?
#
loop_
_entity_poly.entity_id
_entity_poly.type
_entity_poly.pdbx_seq_one_letter_code
_entity_poly.pdbx_strand_id
1 'polypeptide(L)'
;MDLVENDAGLDIVVTSLASDAHTWNLVFLQLVLEELGHRVVNLGACVPDDLLVSECARRSPDLVVVSSVNGHGFHEAKRVIAKLRAEPGLSATPVVVGGKLGIDGPGGRDRAATLTAAGYDAVFEDAGSIAAFRAFLDRLPVGVRS
;
A
#
# COMPACT_ATOMS: atom_id res chain seq x y z
N MET A 1 -26.58 27.22 6.75
CA MET A 1 -25.95 26.45 7.84
C MET A 1 -25.27 25.31 7.13
N ASP A 2 -23.98 25.53 6.86
CA ASP A 2 -23.16 24.71 5.98
C ASP A 2 -22.93 23.32 6.58
N LEU A 3 -23.18 22.30 5.77
CA LEU A 3 -22.50 21.02 5.85
C LEU A 3 -22.06 20.71 4.42
N VAL A 4 -20.91 21.23 4.02
CA VAL A 4 -20.17 20.62 2.92
C VAL A 4 -19.62 19.33 3.51
N GLU A 5 -20.33 18.22 3.31
CA GLU A 5 -19.76 16.89 3.54
C GLU A 5 -18.48 16.81 2.71
N ASN A 6 -17.35 16.54 3.37
CA ASN A 6 -16.07 16.39 2.71
C ASN A 6 -16.05 15.02 1.99
N ASP A 7 -16.75 14.95 0.86
CA ASP A 7 -17.04 13.76 0.05
C ASP A 7 -15.87 13.39 -0.89
N ALA A 8 -14.64 13.42 -0.40
CA ALA A 8 -13.49 13.00 -1.21
C ALA A 8 -12.88 11.72 -0.63
N GLY A 9 -13.16 10.58 -1.25
CA GLY A 9 -12.38 9.36 -0.99
C GLY A 9 -10.90 9.57 -1.34
N LEU A 10 -10.02 8.79 -0.72
CA LEU A 10 -8.58 8.79 -0.99
C LEU A 10 -8.30 8.34 -2.43
N ASP A 11 -7.27 8.91 -3.06
CA ASP A 11 -6.66 8.39 -4.28
C ASP A 11 -5.60 7.34 -3.92
N ILE A 12 -5.88 6.08 -4.21
CA ILE A 12 -5.07 4.95 -3.75
C ILE A 12 -4.45 4.22 -4.94
N VAL A 13 -3.14 3.98 -4.90
CA VAL A 13 -2.46 3.04 -5.79
C VAL A 13 -2.37 1.67 -5.12
N VAL A 14 -2.88 0.64 -5.78
CA VAL A 14 -2.71 -0.77 -5.40
C VAL A 14 -1.74 -1.43 -6.36
N THR A 15 -0.76 -2.15 -5.83
CA THR A 15 0.24 -2.87 -6.63
C THR A 15 0.68 -4.14 -5.94
N SER A 16 1.32 -5.03 -6.69
CA SER A 16 2.19 -6.06 -6.12
C SER A 16 3.68 -5.73 -6.30
N LEU A 17 4.54 -6.63 -5.83
CA LEU A 17 5.98 -6.62 -6.07
C LEU A 17 6.32 -7.33 -7.40
N ALA A 18 7.47 -7.00 -7.98
CA ALA A 18 7.87 -7.45 -9.31
C ALA A 18 7.90 -8.99 -9.48
N SER A 19 8.21 -9.73 -8.42
CA SER A 19 8.25 -11.20 -8.44
C SER A 19 6.90 -11.88 -8.18
N ASP A 20 5.83 -11.11 -7.92
CA ASP A 20 4.55 -11.65 -7.47
C ASP A 20 3.47 -11.61 -8.56
N ALA A 21 3.13 -12.79 -9.09
CA ALA A 21 2.13 -12.96 -10.14
C ALA A 21 0.70 -13.13 -9.63
N HIS A 22 0.48 -13.11 -8.31
CA HIS A 22 -0.86 -13.26 -7.75
C HIS A 22 -1.68 -12.00 -7.99
N THR A 23 -2.90 -12.18 -8.49
CA THR A 23 -3.80 -11.07 -8.87
C THR A 23 -5.03 -10.98 -7.98
N TRP A 24 -5.48 -12.08 -7.38
CA TRP A 24 -6.75 -12.10 -6.64
C TRP A 24 -6.71 -11.18 -5.41
N ASN A 25 -5.61 -11.17 -4.68
CA ASN A 25 -5.37 -10.24 -3.58
C ASN A 25 -5.50 -8.77 -4.00
N LEU A 26 -5.07 -8.42 -5.22
CA LEU A 26 -5.17 -7.06 -5.75
C LEU A 26 -6.61 -6.70 -6.12
N VAL A 27 -7.33 -7.63 -6.76
CA VAL A 27 -8.76 -7.46 -7.08
C VAL A 27 -9.57 -7.31 -5.80
N PHE A 28 -9.30 -8.14 -4.80
CA PHE A 28 -9.93 -8.06 -3.48
C PHE A 28 -9.74 -6.69 -2.83
N LEU A 29 -8.48 -6.24 -2.74
CA LEU A 29 -8.15 -4.96 -2.12
C LEU A 29 -8.80 -3.80 -2.87
N GLN A 30 -8.81 -3.84 -4.20
CA GLN A 30 -9.50 -2.85 -5.01
C GLN A 30 -10.99 -2.79 -4.68
N LEU A 31 -11.70 -3.93 -4.70
CA LEU A 31 -13.13 -3.98 -4.40
C LEU A 31 -13.44 -3.46 -2.98
N VAL A 32 -12.64 -3.85 -1.99
CA VAL A 32 -12.83 -3.38 -0.60
C VAL A 32 -12.61 -1.87 -0.47
N LEU A 33 -11.59 -1.32 -1.13
CA LEU A 33 -11.28 0.11 -1.07
C LEU A 33 -12.31 0.95 -1.85
N GLU A 34 -12.79 0.46 -2.99
CA GLU A 34 -13.86 1.09 -3.76
C GLU A 34 -15.20 1.05 -3.00
N GLU A 35 -15.51 -0.06 -2.33
CA GLU A 35 -16.69 -0.17 -1.44
C GLU A 35 -16.63 0.81 -0.26
N LEU A 36 -15.43 1.16 0.19
CA LEU A 36 -15.19 2.20 1.19
C LEU A 36 -15.25 3.64 0.63
N GLY A 37 -15.55 3.81 -0.66
CA GLY A 37 -15.69 5.11 -1.30
C GLY A 37 -14.38 5.72 -1.80
N HIS A 38 -13.28 4.97 -1.86
CA HIS A 38 -11.99 5.46 -2.35
C HIS A 38 -11.82 5.27 -3.86
N ARG A 39 -10.94 6.07 -4.47
CA ARG A 39 -10.59 6.00 -5.89
C ARG A 39 -9.34 5.14 -6.04
N VAL A 40 -9.45 4.00 -6.72
CA VAL A 40 -8.35 3.03 -6.79
C VAL A 40 -7.75 2.95 -8.18
N VAL A 41 -6.42 3.04 -8.25
CA VAL A 41 -5.62 2.67 -9.42
C VAL A 41 -4.87 1.39 -9.10
N ASN A 42 -5.31 0.30 -9.69
CA ASN A 42 -4.63 -0.99 -9.55
C ASN A 42 -3.60 -1.17 -10.69
N LEU A 43 -2.31 -1.08 -10.36
CA LEU A 43 -1.21 -1.27 -11.32
C LEU A 43 -0.99 -2.75 -11.67
N GLY A 44 -1.59 -3.67 -10.91
CA GLY A 44 -1.58 -5.10 -11.20
C GLY A 44 -0.40 -5.87 -10.60
N ALA A 45 -0.22 -7.07 -11.13
CA ALA A 45 0.79 -8.03 -10.71
C ALA A 45 2.16 -7.74 -11.37
N CYS A 46 3.25 -8.23 -10.78
CA CYS A 46 4.60 -8.17 -11.36
C CYS A 46 5.08 -6.77 -11.80
N VAL A 47 4.69 -5.71 -11.09
CA VAL A 47 5.03 -4.34 -11.46
C VAL A 47 6.52 -4.07 -11.20
N PRO A 48 7.32 -3.66 -12.20
CA PRO A 48 8.70 -3.27 -11.98
C PRO A 48 8.80 -2.06 -11.05
N ASP A 49 9.77 -2.05 -10.14
CA ASP A 49 9.90 -0.98 -9.15
C ASP A 49 9.91 0.45 -9.77
N ASP A 50 10.60 0.64 -10.89
CA ASP A 50 10.75 1.96 -11.52
C ASP A 50 9.44 2.41 -12.19
N LEU A 51 8.63 1.46 -12.66
CA LEU A 51 7.28 1.74 -13.14
C LEU A 51 6.37 2.14 -11.96
N LEU A 52 6.49 1.45 -10.81
CA LEU A 52 5.73 1.81 -9.61
C LEU A 52 6.06 3.23 -9.15
N VAL A 53 7.35 3.59 -9.03
CA VAL A 53 7.77 4.93 -8.61
C VAL A 53 7.28 5.99 -9.59
N SER A 54 7.47 5.80 -10.90
CA SER A 54 7.03 6.78 -11.90
C SER A 54 5.52 6.96 -11.96
N GLU A 55 4.74 5.89 -11.83
CA GLU A 55 3.27 5.97 -11.76
C GLU A 55 2.79 6.67 -10.48
N CYS A 56 3.42 6.40 -9.33
CA CYS A 56 3.10 7.10 -8.09
C CYS A 56 3.45 8.59 -8.19
N ALA A 57 4.63 8.95 -8.69
CA ALA A 57 5.07 10.33 -8.84
C ALA A 57 4.16 11.12 -9.80
N ARG A 58 3.68 10.48 -10.87
CA ARG A 58 2.75 11.07 -11.84
C ARG A 58 1.35 11.32 -11.26
N ARG A 59 0.91 10.45 -10.35
CA ARG A 59 -0.47 10.46 -9.81
C ARG A 59 -0.60 11.21 -8.49
N SER A 60 0.49 11.30 -7.73
CA SER A 60 0.53 11.83 -6.36
C SER A 60 -0.59 11.23 -5.48
N PRO A 61 -0.62 9.89 -5.29
CA PRO A 61 -1.68 9.25 -4.52
C PRO A 61 -1.63 9.65 -3.05
N ASP A 62 -2.79 9.62 -2.40
CA ASP A 62 -2.90 9.76 -0.93
C ASP A 62 -2.38 8.52 -0.20
N LEU A 63 -2.37 7.36 -0.86
CA LEU A 63 -1.88 6.09 -0.29
C LEU A 63 -1.35 5.15 -1.38
N VAL A 64 -0.24 4.46 -1.08
CA VAL A 64 0.25 3.32 -1.85
C VAL A 64 0.09 2.03 -1.03
N VAL A 65 -0.62 1.05 -1.57
CA VAL A 65 -0.85 -0.27 -0.98
C VAL A 65 -0.08 -1.32 -1.78
N VAL A 66 0.95 -1.88 -1.17
CA VAL A 66 1.75 -2.97 -1.75
C VAL A 66 1.26 -4.31 -1.19
N SER A 67 0.77 -5.20 -2.05
CA SER A 67 0.34 -6.54 -1.65
C SER A 67 1.23 -7.61 -2.26
N SER A 68 1.78 -8.49 -1.42
CA SER A 68 2.51 -9.66 -1.90
C SER A 68 2.15 -10.88 -1.08
N VAL A 69 1.88 -11.99 -1.77
CA VAL A 69 1.49 -13.28 -1.19
C VAL A 69 2.36 -14.45 -1.67
N ASN A 70 3.39 -14.19 -2.48
CA ASN A 70 4.31 -15.21 -2.97
C ASN A 70 5.24 -15.82 -1.89
N GLY A 71 5.29 -15.25 -0.67
CA GLY A 71 6.15 -15.73 0.41
C GLY A 71 7.61 -15.28 0.32
N HIS A 72 7.97 -14.43 -0.64
CA HIS A 72 9.33 -13.94 -0.87
C HIS A 72 9.43 -12.40 -0.96
N GLY A 73 8.33 -11.70 -0.65
CA GLY A 73 8.24 -10.25 -0.79
C GLY A 73 9.11 -9.42 0.15
N PHE A 74 9.66 -9.97 1.25
CA PHE A 74 10.38 -9.18 2.26
C PHE A 74 11.53 -8.32 1.69
N HIS A 75 12.43 -8.93 0.91
CA HIS A 75 13.59 -8.21 0.36
C HIS A 75 13.20 -7.21 -0.72
N GLU A 76 12.21 -7.56 -1.55
CA GLU A 76 11.70 -6.66 -2.58
C GLU A 76 10.97 -5.46 -1.97
N ALA A 77 10.16 -5.69 -0.92
CA ALA A 77 9.48 -4.63 -0.18
C ALA A 77 10.48 -3.61 0.40
N LYS A 78 11.60 -4.05 1.00
CA LYS A 78 12.67 -3.15 1.47
C LYS A 78 13.25 -2.29 0.35
N ARG A 79 13.46 -2.87 -0.82
CA ARG A 79 14.00 -2.16 -2.00
C ARG A 79 12.97 -1.16 -2.54
N VAL A 80 11.71 -1.55 -2.64
CA VAL A 80 10.61 -0.72 -3.13
C VAL A 80 10.40 0.50 -2.23
N ILE A 81 10.32 0.33 -0.90
CA ILE A 81 10.11 1.46 -0.01
C ILE A 81 11.27 2.45 -0.04
N ALA A 82 12.51 1.96 -0.12
CA ALA A 82 13.68 2.83 -0.26
C ALA A 82 13.59 3.69 -1.53
N LYS A 83 13.14 3.12 -2.66
CA LYS A 83 12.94 3.86 -3.91
C LYS A 83 11.81 4.88 -3.81
N LEU A 84 10.67 4.52 -3.22
CA LEU A 84 9.55 5.45 -3.02
C LEU A 84 9.95 6.62 -2.12
N ARG A 85 10.69 6.36 -1.03
CA ARG A 85 11.16 7.42 -0.12
C ARG A 85 12.25 8.31 -0.71
N ALA A 86 13.03 7.81 -1.67
CA ALA A 86 14.03 8.58 -2.38
C ALA A 86 13.43 9.57 -3.41
N GLU A 87 12.19 9.34 -3.86
CA GLU A 87 11.48 10.24 -4.76
C GLU A 87 10.91 11.43 -3.96
N PRO A 88 11.36 12.69 -4.20
CA PRO A 88 10.99 13.83 -3.36
C PRO A 88 9.48 14.02 -3.21
N GLY A 89 8.73 13.86 -4.32
CA GLY A 89 7.27 13.99 -4.34
C GLY A 89 6.50 12.88 -3.62
N LEU A 90 7.18 11.78 -3.24
CA LEU A 90 6.58 10.62 -2.57
C LEU A 90 7.14 10.37 -1.17
N SER A 91 8.18 11.13 -0.77
CA SER A 91 8.90 10.94 0.49
C SER A 91 7.98 10.91 1.72
N ALA A 92 6.89 11.68 1.71
CA ALA A 92 5.87 11.73 2.76
C ALA A 92 4.55 11.01 2.43
N THR A 93 4.41 10.42 1.23
CA THR A 93 3.19 9.70 0.84
C THR A 93 3.01 8.46 1.73
N PRO A 94 1.85 8.24 2.36
CA PRO A 94 1.58 7.01 3.08
C PRO A 94 1.80 5.76 2.21
N VAL A 95 2.59 4.80 2.70
CA VAL A 95 2.85 3.52 2.03
C VAL A 95 2.68 2.38 3.01
N VAL A 96 1.85 1.41 2.67
CA VAL A 96 1.63 0.18 3.46
C VAL A 96 1.97 -1.06 2.66
N VAL A 97 2.33 -2.13 3.35
CA VAL A 97 2.57 -3.45 2.74
C VAL A 97 1.87 -4.56 3.49
N GLY A 98 1.38 -5.57 2.79
CA GLY A 98 0.75 -6.71 3.44
C GLY A 98 0.67 -7.97 2.58
N GLY A 99 0.11 -9.02 3.19
CA GLY A 99 -0.02 -10.36 2.62
C GLY A 99 0.94 -11.35 3.28
N LYS A 100 1.56 -12.22 2.48
CA LYS A 100 2.52 -13.24 2.91
C LYS A 100 3.90 -12.89 2.38
N LEU A 101 4.69 -12.14 3.17
CA LEU A 101 5.99 -11.62 2.75
C LEU A 101 7.17 -12.58 3.02
N GLY A 102 6.90 -13.73 3.62
CA GLY A 102 7.87 -14.78 3.95
C GLY A 102 7.26 -16.17 4.01
N ILE A 103 8.13 -17.18 4.11
CA ILE A 103 7.72 -18.59 4.21
C ILE A 103 7.62 -19.10 5.65
N ASP A 104 8.23 -18.43 6.63
CA ASP A 104 8.31 -18.87 8.04
C ASP A 104 7.01 -18.67 8.84
N GLY A 105 5.88 -18.51 8.14
CA GLY A 105 4.57 -18.22 8.73
C GLY A 105 4.43 -16.80 9.31
N PRO A 106 3.25 -16.46 9.86
CA PRO A 106 3.01 -15.22 10.58
C PRO A 106 3.74 -15.32 11.93
N GLY A 107 5.00 -14.88 11.95
CA GLY A 107 5.89 -15.13 13.09
C GLY A 107 7.37 -14.84 12.87
N GLY A 108 7.78 -14.35 11.69
CA GLY A 108 9.08 -13.73 11.52
C GLY A 108 9.14 -12.46 12.38
N ARG A 109 9.51 -12.62 13.66
CA ARG A 109 9.38 -11.63 14.77
C ARG A 109 9.98 -10.23 14.53
N ASP A 110 10.66 -10.03 13.41
CA ASP A 110 11.30 -8.77 13.05
C ASP A 110 10.85 -8.24 11.67
N ARG A 111 10.01 -8.96 10.90
CA ARG A 111 9.68 -8.53 9.54
C ARG A 111 8.92 -7.21 9.50
N ALA A 112 7.82 -7.12 10.24
CA ALA A 112 7.01 -5.92 10.33
C ALA A 112 7.80 -4.73 10.90
N ALA A 113 8.59 -4.97 11.96
CA ALA A 113 9.45 -3.94 12.57
C ALA A 113 10.52 -3.46 11.58
N THR A 114 11.20 -4.37 10.89
CA THR A 114 12.21 -4.05 9.88
C THR A 114 11.62 -3.27 8.70
N LEU A 115 10.45 -3.65 8.20
CA LEU A 115 9.81 -2.95 7.08
C LEU A 115 9.28 -1.57 7.49
N THR A 116 8.76 -1.44 8.71
CA THR A 116 8.37 -0.14 9.27
C THR A 116 9.60 0.77 9.42
N ALA A 117 10.69 0.25 9.98
CA ALA A 117 11.96 0.98 10.09
C ALA A 117 12.58 1.33 8.72
N ALA A 118 12.30 0.54 7.68
CA ALA A 118 12.71 0.83 6.31
C ALA A 118 11.88 1.94 5.64
N GLY A 119 10.73 2.31 6.22
CA GLY A 119 9.92 3.45 5.80
C GLY A 119 8.47 3.15 5.46
N TYR A 120 7.97 1.93 5.65
CA TYR A 120 6.53 1.66 5.53
C TYR A 120 5.80 2.24 6.74
N ASP A 121 4.61 2.81 6.51
CA ASP A 121 3.77 3.38 7.56
C ASP A 121 2.98 2.31 8.33
N ALA A 122 2.70 1.17 7.69
CA ALA A 122 2.12 -0.01 8.34
C ALA A 122 2.44 -1.30 7.56
N VAL A 123 2.45 -2.42 8.29
CA VAL A 123 2.65 -3.78 7.75
C VAL A 123 1.54 -4.70 8.22
N PHE A 124 0.92 -5.45 7.30
CA PHE A 124 -0.25 -6.29 7.55
C PHE A 124 -0.05 -7.74 7.06
N GLU A 125 0.45 -8.65 7.93
CA GLU A 125 0.79 -10.06 7.57
C GLU A 125 -0.08 -11.13 8.28
N ASP A 126 -1.00 -10.75 9.17
CA ASP A 126 -1.68 -11.66 10.09
C ASP A 126 -3.20 -11.79 9.88
N ALA A 127 -3.81 -12.73 10.62
CA ALA A 127 -5.25 -12.83 10.73
C ALA A 127 -5.79 -11.61 11.52
N GLY A 128 -6.53 -10.73 10.84
CA GLY A 128 -6.98 -9.45 11.39
C GLY A 128 -6.51 -8.23 10.60
N SER A 129 -5.56 -8.44 9.68
CA SER A 129 -4.99 -7.42 8.79
C SER A 129 -6.00 -6.47 8.15
N ILE A 130 -7.18 -6.95 7.72
CA ILE A 130 -8.18 -6.08 7.09
C ILE A 130 -8.85 -5.10 8.07
N ALA A 131 -9.11 -5.52 9.31
CA ALA A 131 -9.68 -4.62 10.32
C ALA A 131 -8.66 -3.54 10.72
N ALA A 132 -7.40 -3.95 10.94
CA ALA A 132 -6.31 -3.02 11.23
C ALA A 132 -6.04 -2.05 10.05
N PHE A 133 -6.15 -2.55 8.81
CA PHE A 133 -6.01 -1.75 7.61
C PHE A 133 -7.15 -0.72 7.47
N ARG A 134 -8.40 -1.11 7.73
CA ARG A 134 -9.53 -0.17 7.77
C ARG A 134 -9.32 0.93 8.80
N ALA A 135 -8.92 0.57 10.02
CA ALA A 135 -8.60 1.55 11.05
C ALA A 135 -7.40 2.45 10.68
N PHE A 136 -6.51 2.01 9.80
CA PHE A 136 -5.44 2.85 9.25
C PHE A 136 -5.98 3.87 8.23
N LEU A 137 -6.86 3.45 7.32
CA LEU A 137 -7.52 4.33 6.36
C LEU A 137 -8.28 5.46 7.04
N ASP A 138 -9.01 5.17 8.11
CA ASP A 138 -9.80 6.16 8.87
C ASP A 138 -8.93 7.26 9.51
N ARG A 139 -7.63 7.04 9.65
CA ARG A 139 -6.67 8.00 10.24
C ARG A 139 -5.98 8.86 9.18
N LEU A 140 -6.10 8.53 7.89
CA LEU A 140 -5.47 9.31 6.84
C LEU A 140 -6.30 10.57 6.56
N PRO A 141 -5.66 11.74 6.46
CA PRO A 141 -6.36 12.93 6.02
C PRO A 141 -6.76 12.73 4.56
N VAL A 142 -8.02 13.02 4.24
CA VAL A 142 -8.44 13.17 2.86
C VAL A 142 -7.69 14.35 2.26
N GLY A 143 -6.98 14.13 1.15
CA GLY A 143 -6.26 15.17 0.44
C GLY A 143 -7.19 16.31 0.00
N VAL A 144 -7.05 17.49 0.61
CA VAL A 144 -7.66 18.73 0.08
C VAL A 144 -6.81 19.18 -1.10
N ARG A 145 -7.26 18.90 -2.31
CA ARG A 145 -6.62 19.41 -3.52
C ARG A 145 -6.79 20.93 -3.55
N SER A 146 -5.67 21.65 -3.61
CA SER A 146 -5.62 23.09 -3.90
C SER A 146 -5.82 23.36 -5.39
#